data_AF-A0AAN8Y6H2-F1
#
_entry.id   AF-A0AAN8Y6H2-F1
#
_cell.length_a   1.000
_cell.length_b   1.000
_cell.length_c   1.000
_cell.angle_alpha   90.00
_cell.angle_beta   90.00
_cell.angle_gamma   90.00
#
_symmetry.space_group_name_H-M   'P 1'
#
loop_
_entity.id
_entity.type
_entity.pdbx_description
1 polymer ?
#
loop_
_entity_poly.entity_id
_entity_poly.type
_entity_poly.pdbx_seq_one_letter_code
_entity_poly.pdbx_strand_id
1 'polypeptide(L)'
;MFEVVVASMNEMVELWKRNDPIWVGSSSEARCSIHRESYERTFPNPNRPYYQSSATQIESSKDSEVKWMNLFSTIVTKARTIEVLDSGTWGGSIQLMYERLHILSPLVEARDFFFICCCRQFDPTTWIMMDVSYDLFNEIQSGVHSYSWKFPSGCAIQDMGNGQSKL
;
A
#
# COMPACT_ATOMS: atom_id res chain seq x y z
N MET A 1 13.02 -10.16 -1.61
CA MET A 1 11.59 -10.23 -1.24
C MET A 1 11.28 -10.00 0.25
N PHE A 2 11.57 -10.95 1.15
CA PHE A 2 11.13 -10.90 2.55
C PHE A 2 11.64 -9.68 3.34
N GLU A 3 12.83 -9.17 3.06
CA GLU A 3 13.36 -7.97 3.72
C GLU A 3 12.48 -6.73 3.50
N VAL A 4 11.93 -6.57 2.28
CA VAL A 4 11.02 -5.46 1.96
C VAL A 4 9.71 -5.59 2.75
N VAL A 5 9.21 -6.82 2.89
CA VAL A 5 8.00 -7.10 3.67
C VAL A 5 8.23 -6.80 5.15
N VAL A 6 9.34 -7.28 5.72
CA VAL A 6 9.68 -7.05 7.14
C VAL A 6 9.88 -5.57 7.41
N ALA A 7 10.63 -4.86 6.56
CA ALA A 7 10.83 -3.42 6.69
C ALA A 7 9.49 -2.67 6.65
N SER A 8 8.66 -2.97 5.65
CA SER A 8 7.36 -2.32 5.49
C SER A 8 6.40 -2.61 6.65
N MET A 9 6.44 -3.83 7.18
CA MET A 9 5.63 -4.22 8.33
C MET A 9 6.06 -3.50 9.60
N ASN A 10 7.37 -3.34 9.80
CA ASN A 10 7.90 -2.55 10.91
C ASN A 10 7.49 -1.08 10.79
N GLU A 11 7.56 -0.49 9.59
CA GLU A 11 7.06 0.89 9.35
C GLU A 11 5.57 1.01 9.73
N MET A 12 4.74 0.04 9.35
CA MET A 12 3.30 0.07 9.63
C MET A 12 2.98 -0.12 11.12
N VAL A 13 3.72 -0.99 11.81
CA VAL A 13 3.59 -1.18 13.25
C VAL A 13 3.99 0.09 14.01
N GLU A 14 5.06 0.78 13.58
CA GLU A 14 5.46 2.06 14.16
C GLU A 14 4.41 3.14 13.89
N LEU A 15 3.82 3.19 12.70
CA LEU A 15 2.70 4.08 12.38
C LEU A 15 1.46 3.82 13.24
N TRP A 16 1.16 2.55 13.53
CA TRP A 16 0.04 2.14 14.39
C TRP A 16 0.28 2.49 15.86
N LYS A 17 1.49 2.28 16.37
CA LYS A 17 1.85 2.63 17.75
C LYS A 17 1.92 4.13 18.00
N ARG A 18 2.19 4.92 16.95
CA ARG A 18 2.24 6.38 17.05
C ARG A 18 0.83 6.97 17.13
N ASN A 19 0.50 7.56 18.29
CA ASN A 19 -0.64 8.48 18.45
C ASN A 19 -0.36 9.90 17.88
N ASP A 20 0.58 10.05 16.93
CA ASP A 20 1.15 11.32 16.45
C ASP A 20 0.36 11.95 15.26
N PRO A 21 0.49 13.27 14.96
CA PRO A 21 -0.32 14.02 14.00
C PRO A 21 -0.01 13.74 12.51
N ILE A 22 0.65 12.61 12.22
CA ILE A 22 0.89 12.18 10.84
C ILE A 22 -0.45 11.78 10.18
N TRP A 23 -1.37 11.28 10.99
CA TRP A 23 -2.74 10.99 10.58
C TRP A 23 -3.54 12.29 10.51
N VAL A 24 -3.77 12.77 9.30
CA VAL A 24 -4.69 13.88 9.02
C VAL A 24 -6.09 13.28 8.98
N GLY A 25 -6.87 13.55 10.02
CA GLY A 25 -8.29 13.21 10.04
C GLY A 25 -9.05 14.11 9.07
N SER A 26 -9.84 13.52 8.17
CA SER A 26 -10.78 14.30 7.38
C SER A 26 -11.95 14.74 8.27
N SER A 27 -12.39 16.00 8.15
CA SER A 27 -13.50 16.54 8.96
C SER A 27 -14.87 15.94 8.63
N SER A 28 -14.96 15.11 7.58
CA SER A 28 -16.22 14.58 7.06
C SER A 28 -16.32 13.06 7.00
N GLU A 29 -15.22 12.32 7.16
CA GLU A 29 -15.22 10.86 7.01
C GLU A 29 -14.24 10.20 7.98
N ALA A 30 -14.59 8.98 8.42
CA ALA A 30 -13.75 8.07 9.21
C ALA A 30 -12.49 7.57 8.45
N ARG A 31 -11.97 8.36 7.52
CA ARG A 31 -10.72 8.11 6.79
C ARG A 31 -9.63 9.00 7.35
N CYS A 32 -8.59 8.36 7.88
CA CYS A 32 -7.35 9.02 8.27
C CYS A 32 -6.33 8.84 7.13
N SER A 33 -5.81 9.95 6.61
CA SER A 33 -4.75 9.93 5.60
C SER A 33 -3.41 10.30 6.22
N ILE A 34 -2.33 9.65 5.79
CA ILE A 34 -0.98 9.96 6.25
C ILE A 34 -0.47 11.21 5.49
N HIS A 35 -0.03 12.24 6.21
CA HIS A 35 0.62 13.41 5.60
C HIS A 35 1.96 13.01 4.95
N ARG A 36 2.07 13.18 3.63
CA ARG A 36 3.19 12.66 2.83
C ARG A 36 4.56 13.13 3.31
N GLU A 37 4.74 14.44 3.49
CA GLU A 37 6.04 14.99 3.89
C GLU A 37 6.45 14.53 5.31
N SER A 38 5.47 14.41 6.21
CA SER A 38 5.71 13.92 7.57
C SER A 38 6.10 12.44 7.58
N TYR A 39 5.50 11.65 6.68
CA TYR A 39 5.85 10.24 6.46
C TYR A 39 7.25 10.09 5.87
N GLU A 40 7.57 10.81 4.80
CA GLU A 40 8.89 10.75 4.15
C GLU A 40 10.03 11.16 5.10
N ARG A 41 9.79 12.17 5.96
CA ARG A 41 10.75 12.56 7.00
C ARG A 41 10.95 11.48 8.07
N THR A 42 9.91 10.71 8.36
CA THR A 42 9.94 9.67 9.41
C THR A 42 10.54 8.37 8.89
N PHE A 43 10.20 7.97 7.67
CA PHE A 43 10.61 6.74 7.03
C PHE A 43 11.39 7.02 5.74
N PRO A 44 12.58 7.64 5.83
CA PRO A 44 13.40 7.90 4.65
C PRO A 44 13.87 6.57 4.06
N ASN A 45 13.48 6.30 2.82
CA ASN A 45 13.90 5.08 2.12
C ASN A 45 14.58 5.44 0.79
N PRO A 46 15.93 5.41 0.71
CA PRO A 46 16.67 5.76 -0.50
C PRO A 46 16.52 4.70 -1.61
N ASN A 47 16.04 3.51 -1.28
CA ASN A 47 15.85 2.41 -2.22
C ASN A 47 14.45 2.37 -2.82
N ARG A 48 13.56 3.33 -2.49
CA ARG A 48 12.29 3.44 -3.21
C ARG A 48 12.56 3.92 -4.63
N PRO A 49 11.95 3.28 -5.66
CA PRO A 49 12.17 3.63 -7.06
C PRO A 49 11.80 5.08 -7.42
N TYR A 50 11.07 5.76 -6.52
CA TYR A 50 10.80 7.20 -6.58
C TYR A 50 12.06 8.06 -6.64
N TYR A 51 13.15 7.66 -5.97
CA TYR A 51 14.40 8.43 -5.91
C TYR A 51 15.37 8.14 -7.05
N GLN A 52 15.21 7.02 -7.77
CA GLN A 52 16.13 6.60 -8.84
C GLN A 52 15.60 6.86 -10.26
N SER A 53 14.28 6.96 -10.47
CA SER A 53 13.70 7.12 -11.80
C SER A 53 13.36 8.57 -12.13
N SER A 54 14.32 9.29 -12.69
CA SER A 54 14.20 10.72 -13.04
C SER A 54 13.31 11.05 -14.24
N ALA A 55 12.60 10.10 -14.88
CA ALA A 55 11.95 10.41 -16.17
C ALA A 55 10.60 9.76 -16.53
N THR A 56 10.11 8.69 -15.89
CA THR A 56 8.97 7.95 -16.52
C THR A 56 7.90 7.34 -15.62
N GLN A 57 7.98 7.43 -14.30
CA GLN A 57 6.84 7.13 -13.43
C GLN A 57 6.18 8.41 -12.95
N ILE A 58 5.55 9.10 -13.90
CA ILE A 58 4.52 10.08 -13.57
C ILE A 58 3.33 9.28 -13.07
N GLU A 59 3.24 9.12 -11.75
CA GLU A 59 1.93 9.18 -11.10
C GLU A 59 1.26 10.44 -11.67
N SER A 60 0.07 10.29 -12.26
CA SER A 60 -0.69 11.35 -12.93
C SER A 60 -1.21 12.39 -11.93
N SER A 61 -0.33 12.89 -11.06
CA SER A 61 -0.58 13.82 -9.97
C SER A 61 0.36 15.02 -10.00
N LYS A 62 1.27 15.12 -10.99
CA LYS A 62 1.98 16.38 -11.20
C LYS A 62 0.98 17.40 -11.73
N ASP A 63 0.64 18.33 -10.85
CA ASP A 63 -0.04 19.62 -11.08
C ASP A 63 -1.52 19.78 -10.70
N SER A 64 -2.12 18.84 -9.96
CA SER A 64 -3.36 19.14 -9.22
C SER A 64 -3.44 18.36 -7.91
N GLU A 65 -2.74 18.90 -6.94
CA GLU A 65 -2.80 18.59 -5.52
C GLU A 65 -4.22 18.20 -5.06
N VAL A 66 -4.33 16.96 -4.56
CA VAL A 66 -5.31 16.49 -3.56
C VAL A 66 -6.81 16.43 -3.93
N LYS A 67 -7.28 17.00 -5.05
CA LYS A 67 -8.72 16.97 -5.37
C LYS A 67 -9.18 15.73 -6.13
N TRP A 68 -8.41 15.26 -7.12
CA TRP A 68 -8.88 14.19 -8.02
C TRP A 68 -8.95 12.79 -7.40
N MET A 69 -8.02 12.45 -6.49
CA MET A 69 -8.07 11.17 -5.75
C MET A 69 -9.33 11.02 -4.89
N ASN A 70 -9.90 12.13 -4.43
CA ASN A 70 -11.16 12.14 -3.66
C ASN A 70 -12.40 12.11 -4.56
N LEU A 71 -12.28 12.44 -5.85
CA LEU A 71 -13.42 12.56 -6.77
C LEU A 71 -13.75 11.26 -7.50
N PHE A 72 -12.76 10.37 -7.68
CA PHE A 72 -12.97 9.10 -8.38
C PHE A 72 -12.43 7.94 -7.55
N SER A 73 -13.34 7.07 -7.09
CA SER A 73 -12.94 5.77 -6.57
C SER A 73 -12.29 4.95 -7.68
N THR A 74 -11.18 4.29 -7.38
CA THR A 74 -10.61 3.28 -8.27
C THR A 74 -11.44 2.00 -8.18
N ILE A 75 -11.64 1.35 -9.32
CA ILE A 75 -12.35 0.06 -9.39
C ILE A 75 -11.32 -1.04 -9.64
N VAL A 76 -11.31 -2.04 -8.77
CA VAL A 76 -10.59 -3.29 -9.00
C VAL A 76 -11.35 -4.09 -10.05
N THR A 77 -10.81 -4.13 -11.28
CA THR A 77 -11.42 -4.87 -12.41
C THR A 77 -10.97 -6.32 -12.47
N LYS A 78 -9.80 -6.63 -11.91
CA LYS A 78 -9.26 -7.98 -11.81
C LYS A 78 -8.39 -8.06 -10.57
N ALA A 79 -8.48 -9.17 -9.84
CA ALA A 79 -7.58 -9.48 -8.73
C ALA A 79 -7.32 -10.99 -8.70
N ARG A 80 -6.08 -11.40 -8.41
CA ARG A 80 -5.75 -12.80 -8.15
C ARG A 80 -4.52 -12.90 -7.26
N THR A 81 -4.50 -13.93 -6.41
CA THR A 81 -3.28 -14.39 -5.75
C THR A 81 -2.43 -15.13 -6.78
N ILE A 82 -1.17 -14.75 -6.91
CA ILE A 82 -0.18 -15.41 -7.77
C ILE A 82 0.45 -16.57 -7.00
N GLU A 83 0.92 -16.28 -5.78
CA GLU A 83 1.62 -17.23 -4.93
C GLU A 83 1.40 -16.91 -3.45
N VAL A 84 1.30 -17.95 -2.63
CA VAL A 84 1.29 -17.82 -1.16
C VAL A 84 2.71 -18.05 -0.67
N LEU A 85 3.33 -17.00 -0.14
CA LEU A 85 4.74 -16.98 0.27
C LEU A 85 4.92 -17.44 1.73
N ASP A 86 3.94 -17.13 2.59
CA ASP A 86 3.85 -17.64 3.95
C ASP A 86 2.38 -17.83 4.35
N SER A 87 2.10 -18.89 5.08
CA SER A 87 0.78 -19.24 5.59
C SER A 87 0.87 -19.63 7.06
N GLY A 88 1.08 -18.65 7.93
CA GLY A 88 0.93 -18.79 9.38
C GLY A 88 2.23 -18.82 10.16
N THR A 89 3.40 -18.88 9.51
CA THR A 89 4.68 -18.99 10.23
C THR A 89 4.94 -17.74 11.09
N TRP A 90 4.42 -16.57 10.67
CA TRP A 90 4.60 -15.28 11.36
C TRP A 90 3.34 -14.76 12.07
N GLY A 91 2.36 -15.64 12.33
CA GLY A 91 1.06 -15.23 12.90
C GLY A 91 0.18 -14.49 11.90
N GLY A 92 0.23 -14.90 10.64
CA GLY A 92 -0.35 -14.17 9.52
C GLY A 92 -0.19 -14.88 8.18
N SER A 93 -0.39 -14.17 7.07
CA SER A 93 -0.15 -14.68 5.72
C SER A 93 0.56 -13.65 4.85
N ILE A 94 1.49 -14.10 4.02
CA ILE A 94 2.17 -13.27 3.03
C ILE A 94 1.84 -13.84 1.64
N GLN A 95 1.33 -13.00 0.76
CA GLN A 95 0.88 -13.40 -0.57
C GLN A 95 1.42 -12.45 -1.64
N LEU A 96 1.92 -13.01 -2.74
CA LEU A 96 2.16 -12.26 -3.96
C LEU A 96 0.85 -12.14 -4.73
N MET A 97 0.41 -10.92 -4.99
CA MET A 97 -0.87 -10.61 -5.61
C MET A 97 -0.71 -9.80 -6.89
N TYR A 98 -1.70 -9.95 -7.76
CA TYR A 98 -1.91 -9.11 -8.93
C TYR A 98 -3.29 -8.48 -8.87
N GLU A 99 -3.37 -7.22 -9.24
CA GLU A 99 -4.63 -6.54 -9.49
C GLU A 99 -4.55 -5.62 -10.71
N ARG A 100 -5.72 -5.33 -11.28
CA ARG A 100 -5.91 -4.33 -12.32
C ARG A 100 -6.90 -3.27 -11.84
N LEU A 101 -6.44 -2.04 -11.75
CA LEU A 101 -7.28 -0.90 -11.36
C LEU A 101 -7.68 -0.07 -12.57
N HIS A 102 -8.95 0.33 -12.61
CA HIS A 102 -9.45 1.33 -13.55
C HIS A 102 -9.88 2.57 -12.75
N ILE A 103 -9.49 3.76 -13.22
CA ILE A 103 -10.02 5.02 -12.68
C ILE A 103 -11.36 5.28 -13.36
N LEU A 104 -12.34 5.90 -12.70
CA LEU A 104 -13.63 6.25 -13.31
C LEU A 104 -13.54 7.38 -14.38
N SER A 105 -12.49 7.37 -15.20
CA SER A 105 -12.29 8.22 -16.37
C SER A 105 -12.09 7.34 -17.60
N PRO A 106 -12.90 7.49 -18.66
CA PRO A 106 -12.78 6.70 -19.88
C PRO A 106 -11.52 7.03 -20.71
N LEU A 107 -10.77 8.08 -20.33
CA LEU A 107 -9.56 8.51 -21.02
C LEU A 107 -8.28 7.94 -20.38
N VAL A 108 -8.40 7.20 -19.28
CA VAL A 108 -7.27 6.65 -18.54
C VAL A 108 -7.33 5.13 -18.58
N GLU A 109 -6.35 4.53 -19.25
CA GLU A 109 -6.19 3.09 -19.33
C GLU A 109 -6.07 2.43 -17.95
N ALA A 110 -6.52 1.18 -17.88
CA ALA A 110 -6.36 0.37 -16.68
C ALA A 110 -4.88 0.13 -16.36
N ARG A 111 -4.55 0.09 -15.08
CA ARG A 111 -3.19 -0.12 -14.59
C ARG A 111 -3.07 -1.47 -13.91
N ASP A 112 -2.05 -2.22 -14.31
CA ASP A 112 -1.67 -3.49 -13.71
C ASP A 112 -0.66 -3.28 -12.57
N PHE A 113 -0.90 -3.93 -11.44
CA PHE A 113 -0.04 -3.86 -10.26
C PHE A 113 0.31 -5.26 -9.77
N PHE A 114 1.56 -5.41 -9.34
CA PHE A 114 2.09 -6.57 -8.64
C PHE A 114 2.57 -6.12 -7.27
N PHE A 115 2.05 -6.74 -6.22
CA PHE A 115 2.33 -6.34 -4.85
C PHE A 115 2.30 -7.55 -3.92
N ILE A 116 2.97 -7.41 -2.79
CA ILE A 116 2.90 -8.36 -1.69
C ILE A 116 1.86 -7.84 -0.71
N CYS A 117 0.84 -8.66 -0.45
CA CYS A 117 -0.11 -8.45 0.63
C CYS A 117 0.35 -9.26 1.85
N CYS A 118 0.58 -8.56 2.96
CA CYS A 118 0.93 -9.13 4.24
C CYS A 118 -0.22 -8.89 5.21
N CYS A 119 -0.75 -9.95 5.80
CA CYS A 119 -1.71 -9.87 6.89
C CYS A 119 -1.06 -10.47 8.13
N ARG A 120 -1.10 -9.80 9.27
CA ARG A 120 -0.53 -10.31 10.52
C ARG A 120 -1.35 -9.86 11.71
N GLN A 121 -1.49 -10.75 12.67
CA GLN A 121 -2.01 -10.40 13.97
C GLN A 121 -0.96 -9.61 14.75
N PHE A 122 -1.28 -8.36 15.08
CA PHE A 122 -0.42 -7.51 15.90
C PHE A 122 -0.61 -7.80 17.39
N ASP A 123 -1.87 -7.95 17.80
CA ASP A 123 -2.29 -8.32 19.15
C ASP A 123 -3.60 -9.15 19.07
N PRO A 124 -4.12 -9.71 20.18
CA PRO A 124 -5.33 -10.56 20.15
C PRO A 124 -6.56 -9.90 19.50
N THR A 125 -6.63 -8.56 19.49
CA THR A 125 -7.76 -7.78 18.97
C THR A 125 -7.45 -7.08 17.65
N THR A 126 -6.18 -6.95 17.25
CA THR A 126 -5.78 -6.11 16.12
C THR A 126 -5.06 -6.91 15.03
N TRP A 127 -5.57 -6.80 13.81
CA TRP A 127 -4.94 -7.30 12.59
C TRP A 127 -4.41 -6.16 11.76
N ILE A 128 -3.22 -6.31 11.20
CA ILE A 128 -2.61 -5.35 10.29
C ILE A 128 -2.53 -5.99 8.92
N MET A 129 -3.10 -5.31 7.92
CA MET A 129 -3.02 -5.67 6.50
C MET A 129 -2.19 -4.62 5.77
N MET A 130 -1.22 -5.07 4.99
CA MET A 130 -0.22 -4.21 4.37
C MET A 130 0.08 -4.66 2.95
N ASP A 131 -0.02 -3.73 2.01
CA ASP A 131 0.28 -3.93 0.60
C ASP A 131 1.54 -3.14 0.24
N VAL A 132 2.56 -3.84 -0.26
CA VAL A 132 3.79 -3.24 -0.78
C VAL A 132 4.04 -3.68 -2.21
N SER A 133 4.29 -2.73 -3.10
CA SER A 133 4.70 -3.06 -4.47
C SER A 133 6.00 -3.84 -4.45
N TYR A 134 6.05 -4.91 -5.25
CA TYR A 134 7.24 -5.74 -5.38
C TYR A 134 7.67 -5.80 -6.84
N ASP A 135 8.93 -5.43 -7.08
CA ASP A 135 9.54 -5.57 -8.40
C ASP A 135 9.92 -7.02 -8.67
N LEU A 136 8.96 -7.80 -9.15
CA LEU A 136 9.21 -9.18 -9.56
C LEU A 136 10.21 -9.29 -10.71
N PHE A 137 10.36 -8.24 -11.53
CA PHE A 137 11.07 -8.29 -12.82
C PHE A 137 12.50 -7.72 -12.76
N ASN A 138 12.83 -6.89 -11.77
CA ASN A 138 14.22 -6.53 -11.46
C ASN A 138 15.03 -7.75 -11.02
N GLU A 139 14.41 -8.75 -10.37
CA GLU A 139 15.07 -10.04 -10.08
C GLU A 139 15.32 -10.87 -11.35
N ILE A 140 14.52 -10.69 -12.41
CA ILE A 140 14.53 -11.53 -13.62
C ILE A 140 15.32 -10.89 -14.78
N GLN A 141 15.86 -9.67 -14.63
CA GLN A 141 16.58 -8.93 -15.69
C GLN A 141 15.80 -8.84 -17.02
N SER A 142 14.47 -8.87 -16.98
CA SER A 142 13.64 -8.73 -18.17
C SER A 142 13.25 -7.27 -18.31
N GLY A 143 13.84 -6.58 -19.30
CA GLY A 143 13.68 -5.13 -19.56
C GLY A 143 12.28 -4.68 -20.00
N VAL A 144 11.22 -5.36 -19.57
CA VAL A 144 9.83 -4.97 -19.84
C VAL A 144 9.28 -4.23 -18.62
N HIS A 145 9.54 -2.93 -18.56
CA HIS A 145 8.98 -2.04 -17.53
C HIS A 145 7.63 -1.48 -17.98
N SER A 146 6.53 -2.15 -17.64
CA SER A 146 5.19 -1.57 -17.83
C SER A 146 4.17 -2.04 -16.81
N TYR A 147 4.53 -2.02 -15.53
CA TYR A 147 3.55 -2.16 -14.46
C TYR A 147 3.62 -0.94 -13.53
N SER A 148 2.47 -0.59 -12.98
CA SER A 148 2.35 0.55 -12.07
C SER A 148 2.79 0.16 -10.68
N TRP A 149 3.27 1.15 -9.93
CA TRP A 149 3.69 1.00 -8.54
C TRP A 149 2.67 1.64 -7.62
N LYS A 150 2.31 0.92 -6.56
CA LYS A 150 1.62 1.46 -5.39
C LYS A 150 2.63 1.83 -4.30
N PHE A 151 2.38 2.93 -3.62
CA PHE A 151 3.01 3.17 -2.33
C PHE A 151 2.57 2.10 -1.33
N PRO A 152 3.43 1.77 -0.34
CA PRO A 152 3.02 1.08 0.86
C PRO A 152 1.69 1.63 1.39
N SER A 153 0.71 0.75 1.44
CA SER A 153 -0.65 1.06 1.87
C SER A 153 -1.18 -0.09 2.69
N GLY A 154 -2.27 0.12 3.41
CA GLY A 154 -2.80 -0.90 4.30
C GLY A 154 -3.83 -0.35 5.25
N CYS A 155 -4.34 -1.24 6.11
CA CYS A 155 -5.25 -0.89 7.19
C CYS A 155 -4.96 -1.72 8.43
N ALA A 156 -5.43 -1.23 9.58
CA ALA A 156 -5.47 -1.99 10.81
C ALA A 156 -6.93 -2.23 11.17
N ILE A 157 -7.29 -3.48 11.45
CA ILE A 157 -8.64 -3.88 11.83
C ILE A 157 -8.60 -4.28 13.29
N GLN A 158 -9.28 -3.52 14.13
CA GLN A 158 -9.36 -3.76 15.57
C GLN A 158 -10.75 -4.25 15.97
N ASP A 159 -10.83 -5.40 16.62
CA ASP A 159 -12.03 -5.90 17.29
C ASP A 159 -12.31 -5.10 18.56
N MET A 160 -13.53 -4.58 18.67
CA MET A 160 -14.00 -3.77 19.79
C MET A 160 -14.67 -4.60 20.90
N GLY A 161 -14.80 -5.93 20.73
CA GLY A 161 -15.38 -6.85 21.72
C GLY A 161 -16.91 -6.78 21.83
N ASN A 162 -17.57 -5.97 21.01
CA ASN A 162 -19.02 -5.80 20.95
C ASN A 162 -19.62 -6.31 19.62
N GLY A 163 -18.85 -7.11 18.86
CA GLY A 163 -19.22 -7.57 17.52
C GLY A 163 -19.02 -6.52 16.42
N GLN A 164 -18.38 -5.38 16.73
CA GLN A 164 -17.99 -4.36 15.76
C GLN A 164 -16.46 -4.34 15.60
N SER A 165 -16.01 -3.84 14.45
CA SER A 165 -14.59 -3.62 14.18
C SER A 165 -14.35 -2.16 13.80
N LYS A 166 -13.19 -1.65 14.22
CA LYS A 166 -12.66 -0.35 13.80
C LYS A 166 -11.60 -0.56 12.73
N LEU A 167 -11.71 0.21 11.65
CA LEU A 167 -10.70 0.32 10.59
C LEU A 167 -9.82 1.56 10.81
#